data_AF-A0A0H2S537-F1
#
_entry.id   AF-A0A0H2S537-F1
#
_cell.length_a   1.000
_cell.length_b   1.000
_cell.length_c   1.000
_cell.angle_alpha   90.00
_cell.angle_beta   90.00
_cell.angle_gamma   90.00
#
_symmetry.space_group_name_H-M   'P 1'
#
loop_
_entity.id
_entity.type
_entity.pdbx_description
1 polymer ?
#
loop_
_entity_poly.entity_id
_entity_poly.type
_entity_poly.pdbx_seq_one_letter_code
_entity_poly.pdbx_strand_id
1 'polypeptide(L)'
;MRLINWRLRISLSDARQLTGQMLAFDKHMNLVLAECEEFRRVRQKKKGDEGPAQEQEIKRTLGLVILRGESIVSLTVEGPPPAQDDDKKTPSVRLKCLPHRYDL
;
A
#
# COMPACT_ATOMS: atom_id res chain seq x y z
N MET A 1 14.56 15.02 -0.13
CA MET A 1 13.73 14.60 -1.27
C MET A 1 12.33 14.29 -0.78
N ARG A 2 11.31 15.00 -1.24
CA ARG A 2 9.89 14.71 -0.92
C ARG A 2 9.28 13.93 -2.08
N LEU A 3 9.01 12.64 -1.88
CA LEU A 3 8.33 11.76 -2.85
C LEU A 3 6.80 11.79 -2.69
N ILE A 4 6.26 12.87 -2.08
CA ILE A 4 4.84 13.01 -1.76
C ILE A 4 4.05 13.16 -3.07
N ASN A 5 2.90 12.50 -3.15
CA ASN A 5 2.00 12.36 -4.28
C ASN A 5 2.51 11.47 -5.43
N TRP A 6 3.69 10.85 -5.29
CA TRP A 6 4.21 9.94 -6.32
C TRP A 6 3.54 8.58 -6.22
N ARG A 7 3.40 7.92 -7.37
CA ARG A 7 2.95 6.53 -7.42
C ARG A 7 4.13 5.63 -7.12
N LEU A 8 4.04 4.92 -6.01
CA LEU A 8 5.09 4.06 -5.48
C LEU A 8 4.65 2.60 -5.53
N ARG A 9 5.61 1.74 -5.84
CA ARG A 9 5.55 0.31 -5.61
C ARG A 9 6.31 -0.01 -4.33
N ILE A 10 5.62 -0.62 -3.38
CA ILE A 10 6.12 -1.01 -2.07
C ILE A 10 6.21 -2.53 -2.03
N SER A 11 7.36 -3.06 -1.63
CA SER A 11 7.51 -4.47 -1.29
C SER A 11 7.44 -4.65 0.22
N LEU A 12 6.51 -5.48 0.67
CA LEU A 12 6.37 -5.85 2.07
C LEU A 12 7.19 -7.10 2.41
N SER A 13 7.42 -7.31 3.71
CA SER A 13 8.09 -8.51 4.24
C SER A 13 7.36 -9.82 3.95
N ASP A 14 6.04 -9.79 3.76
CA ASP A 14 5.18 -10.95 3.42
C ASP A 14 5.19 -11.28 1.90
N ALA A 15 6.22 -10.88 1.16
CA ALA A 15 6.34 -11.04 -0.30
C ALA A 15 5.19 -10.41 -1.14
N ARG A 16 4.33 -9.61 -0.51
CA ARG A 16 3.27 -8.84 -1.18
C ARG A 16 3.85 -7.58 -1.77
N GLN A 17 3.27 -7.17 -2.89
CA GLN A 17 3.61 -5.90 -3.51
C GLN A 17 2.37 -5.02 -3.52
N LEU A 18 2.54 -3.77 -3.09
CA LEU A 18 1.49 -2.78 -3.07
C LEU A 18 1.88 -1.66 -4.01
N THR A 19 0.95 -1.22 -4.84
CA THR A 19 1.13 -0.03 -5.67
C THR A 19 0.10 1.00 -5.26
N GLY A 20 0.52 2.23 -4.97
CA GLY A 20 -0.39 3.29 -4.54
C GLY A 20 0.29 4.65 -4.52
N GLN A 21 -0.52 5.69 -4.39
CA GLN A 21 -0.01 7.07 -4.31
C GLN A 21 0.37 7.41 -2.87
N MET A 22 1.61 7.86 -2.63
CA MET A 22 2.05 8.22 -1.28
C MET A 22 1.53 9.59 -0.86
N LEU A 23 0.58 9.63 0.07
CA LEU A 23 0.04 10.88 0.62
C LEU A 23 0.85 11.40 1.81
N ALA A 24 1.37 10.49 2.64
CA ALA A 24 2.10 10.87 3.84
C ALA A 24 3.21 9.87 4.19
N PHE A 25 4.18 10.37 4.94
CA PHE A 25 5.36 9.66 5.42
C PHE A 25 5.65 10.07 6.86
N ASP A 26 5.89 9.08 7.72
CA ASP A 26 6.24 9.26 9.13
C ASP A 26 7.70 8.88 9.42
N LYS A 27 8.24 9.34 10.56
CA LYS A 27 9.59 8.98 11.02
C LYS A 27 9.83 7.47 11.14
N HIS A 28 8.77 6.71 11.42
CA HIS A 28 8.83 5.26 11.52
C HIS A 28 8.66 4.55 10.18
N MET A 29 8.63 5.28 9.06
CA MET A 29 8.21 4.77 7.75
C MET A 29 6.74 4.37 7.70
N ASN A 30 5.88 4.87 8.61
CA ASN A 30 4.44 4.68 8.42
C ASN A 30 4.01 5.43 7.16
N LEU A 31 3.35 4.74 6.24
CA LEU A 31 2.92 5.30 4.97
C LEU A 31 1.42 5.38 4.90
N VAL A 32 0.92 6.48 4.36
CA VAL A 32 -0.47 6.60 3.93
C VAL A 32 -0.49 6.56 2.43
N LEU A 33 -1.18 5.57 1.88
CA LEU A 33 -1.25 5.32 0.45
C LEU A 33 -2.71 5.40 -0.03
N ALA A 34 -2.95 6.19 -1.08
CA ALA A 34 -4.25 6.24 -1.76
C ALA A 34 -4.31 5.21 -2.90
N GLU A 35 -5.53 4.72 -3.17
CA GLU A 35 -5.85 3.83 -4.28
C GLU A 35 -4.91 2.61 -4.38
N CYS A 36 -4.63 2.00 -3.24
CA CYS A 36 -3.73 0.86 -3.14
C CYS A 36 -4.25 -0.36 -3.86
N GLU A 37 -3.37 -0.98 -4.62
CA GLU A 37 -3.57 -2.26 -5.27
C GLU A 37 -2.53 -3.25 -4.75
N GLU A 38 -2.98 -4.37 -4.17
CA GLU A 38 -2.13 -5.48 -3.75
C GLU A 38 -1.96 -6.45 -4.93
N PHE A 39 -0.71 -6.72 -5.27
CA PHE A 39 -0.27 -7.75 -6.19
C PHE A 39 0.37 -8.87 -5.38
N ARG A 40 -0.23 -10.05 -5.45
CA ARG A 40 0.36 -11.28 -4.92
C ARG A 40 0.90 -12.10 -6.10
N ARG A 41 2.22 -12.25 -6.15
CA ARG A 41 2.88 -13.16 -7.11
C ARG A 41 2.77 -14.58 -6.60
N VAL A 42 1.82 -15.35 -7.15
CA VAL A 42 1.75 -16.80 -6.91
C VAL A 42 2.60 -17.49 -7.96
N ARG A 43 3.84 -17.83 -7.61
CA ARG A 43 4.65 -18.72 -8.44
C ARG A 43 4.14 -20.15 -8.28
N GLN A 44 3.23 -20.58 -9.16
CA GLN A 44 2.92 -22.01 -9.24
C GLN A 44 4.13 -22.73 -9.84
N LYS A 45 4.88 -23.43 -9.00
CA LYS A 45 5.95 -24.33 -9.44
C LYS A 45 5.28 -25.57 -10.06
N LYS A 46 4.93 -25.51 -11.35
CA LYS A 46 4.51 -26.71 -12.08
C LYS A 46 5.70 -27.67 -12.14
N LYS A 47 5.50 -28.87 -11.63
CA LYS A 47 6.47 -29.97 -11.63
C LYS A 47 6.37 -30.64 -13.01
N GLY A 48 7.27 -30.26 -13.91
CA GLY A 48 7.43 -30.89 -15.22
C GLY A 48 6.93 -30.04 -16.40
N ASP A 49 7.78 -29.97 -17.42
CA ASP A 49 7.56 -29.54 -18.80
C ASP A 49 7.67 -28.04 -19.14
N GLU A 50 8.34 -27.80 -20.27
CA GLU A 50 9.04 -26.59 -20.71
C GLU A 50 8.09 -25.53 -21.31
N GLY A 51 7.30 -24.88 -20.47
CA GLY A 51 6.47 -23.72 -20.86
C GLY A 51 6.74 -22.47 -20.03
N PRO A 52 6.59 -21.25 -20.57
CA PRO A 52 6.78 -20.02 -19.80
C PRO A 52 5.83 -20.03 -18.60
N ALA A 53 6.40 -20.02 -17.39
CA ALA A 53 5.64 -20.04 -16.15
C ALA A 53 4.64 -18.88 -16.15
N GLN A 54 3.35 -19.21 -16.22
CA GLN A 54 2.28 -18.21 -16.21
C GLN A 54 2.20 -17.64 -14.79
N GLU A 55 2.91 -16.53 -14.55
CA GLU A 55 2.92 -15.81 -13.29
C GLU A 55 1.51 -15.20 -13.10
N GLN A 56 0.61 -15.94 -12.45
CA GLN A 56 -0.73 -15.45 -12.12
C GLN A 56 -0.58 -14.40 -11.00
N GLU A 57 -0.55 -13.13 -11.40
CA GLU A 57 -0.62 -12.00 -10.49
C GLU A 57 -2.08 -11.82 -10.05
N ILE A 58 -2.36 -12.18 -8.80
CA ILE A 58 -3.67 -11.92 -8.19
C ILE A 58 -3.67 -10.46 -7.74
N LYS A 59 -4.54 -9.66 -8.37
CA LYS A 59 -4.75 -8.25 -8.05
C LYS A 59 -5.93 -8.08 -7.09
N ARG A 60 -5.74 -7.34 -6.01
CA ARG A 60 -6.79 -6.92 -5.08
C ARG A 60 -6.76 -5.42 -4.88
N THR A 61 -7.88 -4.74 -5.05
CA THR A 61 -8.01 -3.31 -4.78
C THR A 61 -8.34 -3.10 -3.30
N LEU A 62 -7.52 -2.32 -2.60
CA LEU A 62 -7.71 -2.00 -1.18
C LEU A 62 -8.26 -0.59 -0.97
N GLY A 63 -7.89 0.37 -1.83
CA GLY A 63 -8.27 1.78 -1.67
C GLY A 63 -7.31 2.53 -0.73
N LEU A 64 -7.82 3.22 0.30
CA LEU A 64 -6.98 3.95 1.25
C LEU A 64 -6.36 2.98 2.28
N VAL A 65 -5.04 2.95 2.36
CA VAL A 65 -4.30 2.05 3.27
C VAL A 65 -3.28 2.81 4.08
N ILE A 66 -3.16 2.44 5.35
CA ILE A 66 -2.08 2.87 6.23
C ILE A 66 -1.17 1.67 6.47
N LEU A 67 0.10 1.79 6.10
CA LEU A 67 1.10 0.77 6.31
C LEU A 67 1.94 1.11 7.53
N ARG A 68 2.24 0.08 8.33
CA ARG A 68 3.22 0.16 9.41
C ARG A 68 4.62 0.04 8.83
N GLY A 69 5.51 0.96 9.17
CA GLY A 69 6.84 1.02 8.55
C GLY A 69 7.76 -0.17 8.82
N GLU A 70 7.49 -0.93 9.89
CA GLU A 70 8.20 -2.16 10.24
C GLU A 70 8.05 -3.28 9.19
N SER A 71 6.95 -3.27 8.42
CA SER A 71 6.71 -4.29 7.39
C SER A 71 7.27 -3.91 6.01
N ILE A 72 7.81 -2.71 5.85
CA ILE A 72 8.30 -2.18 4.57
C ILE A 72 9.73 -2.65 4.34
N VAL A 73 9.97 -3.32 3.22
CA VAL A 73 11.31 -3.79 2.83
C VAL A 73 11.94 -2.82 1.84
N SER A 74 11.20 -2.43 0.80
CA SER A 74 11.72 -1.51 -0.22
C SER A 74 10.60 -0.72 -0.90
N LEU A 75 10.97 0.45 -1.43
CA LEU A 75 10.11 1.38 -2.15
C LEU A 75 10.73 1.66 -3.52
N THR A 76 9.93 1.67 -4.57
CA THR A 76 10.35 1.99 -5.94
C THR A 76 9.35 2.95 -6.56
N VAL A 77 9.83 3.96 -7.28
CA VAL A 77 8.98 4.88 -8.03
C VAL A 77 8.43 4.17 -9.26
N GLU A 78 7.11 4.18 -9.43
CA GLU A 78 6.43 3.58 -10.58
C GLU A 78 6.05 4.64 -11.61
N GLY A 79 5.53 5.80 -11.18
CA GLY A 79 5.10 6.85 -12.11
C GLY A 79 5.07 8.25 -11.51
N PRO A 80 4.96 9.28 -12.38
CA PRO A 80 4.80 10.66 -11.96
C PRO A 80 3.51 10.85 -11.14
N PRO A 81 3.44 11.87 -10.28
CA PRO A 81 2.22 12.18 -9.54
C PRO A 81 1.07 12.44 -10.52
N PRO A 82 -0.08 11.74 -10.40
CA PRO A 82 -1.27 12.11 -11.15
C PRO A 82 -1.65 13.55 -10.78
N ALA A 83 -2.07 14.35 -11.77
CA ALA A 83 -2.51 15.72 -11.54
C ALA A 83 -3.60 15.71 -10.46
N GLN A 84 -3.37 16.44 -9.37
CA GLN A 84 -4.30 16.46 -8.25
C GLN A 84 -5.53 17.28 -8.64
N ASP A 85 -6.68 16.65 -8.79
CA ASP A 85 -7.97 17.33 -8.71
C ASP A 85 -8.34 17.42 -7.21
N ASP A 86 -8.32 18.64 -6.69
CA ASP A 86 -8.64 19.07 -5.33
C ASP A 86 -9.94 18.47 -4.73
N ASP A 87 -9.94 18.34 -3.40
CA ASP A 87 -11.11 18.49 -2.53
C ASP A 87 -12.38 17.68 -2.83
N LYS A 88 -12.35 16.34 -2.84
CA LYS A 88 -13.59 15.55 -2.63
C LYS A 88 -13.42 14.38 -1.65
N LYS A 89 -13.85 14.67 -0.41
CA LYS A 89 -14.28 13.74 0.64
C LYS A 89 -13.18 12.88 1.26
N THR A 90 -12.44 13.48 2.18
CA THR A 90 -12.15 12.79 3.44
C THR A 90 -13.49 12.47 4.12
N PRO A 91 -13.92 11.21 4.29
CA PRO A 91 -14.73 10.93 5.45
C PRO A 91 -13.80 11.22 6.63
N SER A 92 -14.13 12.26 7.40
CA SER A 92 -13.52 12.49 8.70
C SER A 92 -13.78 11.24 9.53
N VAL A 93 -12.86 10.26 9.48
CA VAL A 93 -12.83 9.14 10.42
C VAL A 93 -12.34 9.75 11.71
N ARG A 94 -13.28 10.40 12.41
CA ARG A 94 -13.11 10.83 13.78
C ARG A 94 -12.92 9.53 14.56
N LEU A 95 -11.67 9.15 14.81
CA LEU A 95 -11.35 8.20 15.86
C LEU A 95 -11.93 8.79 17.14
N LYS A 96 -13.17 8.42 17.47
CA LYS A 96 -13.68 8.57 18.82
C LYS A 96 -12.85 7.60 19.64
N CYS A 97 -11.74 8.07 20.20
CA CYS A 97 -11.23 7.48 21.43
C CYS A 97 -12.40 7.52 22.41
N LEU A 98 -13.09 6.39 22.58
CA LEU A 98 -13.99 6.25 23.71
C LEU A 98 -13.10 6.46 24.95
N PRO A 99 -13.41 7.43 25.81
CA PRO A 99 -12.81 7.43 27.12
C PRO A 99 -13.26 6.12 27.78
N HIS A 100 -12.31 5.22 28.04
CA HIS A 100 -12.52 4.20 29.06
C HIS A 100 -12.73 4.98 30.36
N ARG A 101 -13.99 5.26 30.69
CA ARG A 101 -14.40 5.54 32.06
C ARG A 101 -14.05 4.29 32.85
N TYR A 102 -12.93 4.33 33.56
CA TYR A 102 -12.81 3.58 34.80
C TYR A 102 -13.24 4.55 35.91
N ASP A 103 -14.52 4.46 36.29
CA ASP A 103 -15.03 5.03 37.54
C ASP A 103 -15.39 3.85 38.46
N LEU A 104 -14.75 3.89 39.65
CA LEU A 104 -14.86 3.08 40.87
C LEU A 104 -14.36 1.62 40.84
#